data_AF-A0A9E4WF68-F1
#
_entry.id   AF-A0A9E4WF68-F1
#
_cell.length_a   1.000
_cell.length_b   1.000
_cell.length_c   1.000
_cell.angle_alpha   90.00
_cell.angle_beta   90.00
_cell.angle_gamma   90.00
#
_symmetry.space_group_name_H-M   'P 1'
#
loop_
_entity.id
_entity.type
_entity.pdbx_description
1 polymer ?
#
loop_
_entity_poly.entity_id
_entity_poly.type
_entity_poly.pdbx_seq_one_letter_code
_entity_poly.pdbx_strand_id
1 'polypeptide(L)'
;MNSGLIGKIEKAKRYAQERSRIHFRGLRVDFDGENDGHEVSLDGETWRCSCDFFVGWGACAHTMALERILEGMLPRSTLLQQSAQAS
;
A
#
# COMPACT_ATOMS: atom_id res chain seq x y z
N MET A 1 1.02 22.62 -31.12
CA MET A 1 -0.07 22.57 -30.11
C MET A 1 0.10 21.31 -29.26
N ASN A 2 0.87 21.38 -28.16
CA ASN A 2 1.03 20.31 -27.15
C ASN A 2 0.51 20.73 -25.76
N SER A 3 -0.18 21.87 -25.68
CA SER A 3 -0.61 22.49 -24.41
C SER A 3 -1.50 21.58 -23.57
N GLY A 4 -2.34 20.77 -24.22
CA GLY A 4 -3.22 19.81 -23.54
C GLY A 4 -2.49 18.62 -22.90
N LEU A 5 -1.28 18.25 -23.37
CA LEU A 5 -0.46 17.20 -22.77
C LEU A 5 0.39 17.78 -21.63
N ILE A 6 1.01 18.95 -21.87
CA ILE A 6 1.79 19.68 -20.86
C ILE A 6 0.94 19.95 -19.62
N GLY A 7 -0.30 20.44 -19.80
CA GLY A 7 -1.22 20.67 -18.69
C GLY A 7 -1.60 19.39 -17.93
N LYS A 8 -1.63 18.22 -18.56
CA LYS A 8 -1.87 16.94 -17.87
C LYS A 8 -0.65 16.49 -17.08
N ILE A 9 0.56 16.67 -17.62
CA ILE A 9 1.82 16.35 -16.94
C ILE A 9 1.94 17.18 -15.65
N GLU A 10 1.68 18.48 -15.71
CA GLU A 10 1.75 19.36 -14.53
C GLU A 10 0.67 19.01 -13.49
N LYS A 11 -0.54 18.67 -13.93
CA LYS A 11 -1.59 18.15 -13.03
C LYS A 11 -1.17 16.83 -12.37
N ALA A 12 -0.58 15.90 -13.11
CA ALA A 12 -0.14 14.62 -12.57
C ALA A 12 0.94 14.80 -11.49
N LYS A 13 1.94 15.67 -11.73
CA LYS A 13 2.96 16.03 -10.73
C LYS A 13 2.33 16.59 -9.45
N ARG A 14 1.35 17.51 -9.59
CA ARG A 14 0.62 18.06 -8.44
C ARG A 14 -0.15 16.98 -7.69
N TYR A 15 -0.90 16.13 -8.40
CA TYR A 15 -1.71 15.08 -7.76
C TYR A 15 -0.88 14.03 -7.04
N ALA A 16 0.35 13.76 -7.50
CA ALA A 16 1.29 12.88 -6.78
C ALA A 16 1.68 13.41 -5.38
N GLN A 17 1.67 14.74 -5.18
CA GLN A 17 1.94 15.36 -3.88
C GLN A 17 0.68 15.48 -3.00
N GLU A 18 -0.50 15.54 -3.62
CA GLU A 18 -1.79 15.66 -2.93
C GLU A 18 -2.33 14.28 -2.50
N ARG A 19 -1.57 13.56 -1.67
CA ARG A 19 -1.83 12.18 -1.23
C ARG A 19 -3.26 11.92 -0.72
N SER A 20 -3.89 12.91 -0.07
CA SER A 20 -5.27 12.81 0.42
C SER A 20 -6.33 12.61 -0.67
N ARG A 21 -5.99 12.83 -1.94
CA ARG A 21 -6.86 12.55 -3.09
C ARG A 21 -6.82 11.09 -3.53
N ILE A 22 -5.84 10.32 -3.06
CA ILE A 22 -5.59 8.96 -3.51
C ILE A 22 -6.13 8.02 -2.44
N HIS A 23 -7.04 7.14 -2.85
CA HIS A 23 -7.64 6.14 -1.97
C HIS A 23 -7.43 4.76 -2.59
N PHE A 24 -6.63 3.93 -1.92
CA PHE A 24 -6.40 2.56 -2.34
C PHE A 24 -7.59 1.69 -1.91
N ARG A 25 -8.18 0.96 -2.87
CA ARG A 25 -9.22 -0.06 -2.61
C ARG A 25 -8.65 -1.48 -2.59
N GLY A 26 -7.46 -1.62 -3.16
CA GLY A 26 -6.66 -2.83 -3.16
C GLY A 26 -5.37 -2.59 -3.91
N LEU A 27 -4.41 -3.49 -3.73
CA LEU A 27 -3.13 -3.49 -4.44
C LEU A 27 -2.56 -4.90 -4.48
N ARG A 28 -1.64 -5.11 -5.43
CA ARG A 28 -0.72 -6.26 -5.45
C ARG A 28 0.65 -5.72 -5.84
N VAL A 29 1.67 -6.09 -5.08
CA VAL A 29 3.05 -5.71 -5.32
C VAL A 29 3.95 -6.91 -5.11
N ASP A 30 4.97 -7.02 -5.96
CA ASP A 30 6.14 -7.83 -5.67
C ASP A 30 7.07 -7.01 -4.76
N PHE A 31 7.44 -7.59 -3.63
CA PHE A 31 8.28 -6.97 -2.63
C PHE A 31 9.60 -7.73 -2.56
N ASP A 32 10.69 -7.08 -2.97
CA ASP A 32 12.03 -7.64 -2.82
C ASP A 32 12.47 -7.53 -1.36
N GLY A 33 12.42 -8.66 -0.65
CA GLY A 33 12.99 -8.80 0.68
C GLY A 33 14.50 -9.00 0.62
N GLU A 34 15.13 -9.11 1.79
CA GLU A 34 16.59 -9.28 1.85
C GLU A 34 17.07 -10.64 1.34
N ASN A 35 16.23 -11.68 1.47
CA ASN A 35 16.57 -13.04 1.05
C ASN A 35 15.76 -13.53 -0.16
N ASP A 36 14.50 -13.09 -0.29
CA ASP A 36 13.55 -13.58 -1.29
C ASP A 36 12.53 -12.50 -1.69
N GLY A 37 11.92 -12.69 -2.86
CA GLY A 37 10.78 -11.89 -3.31
C GLY A 37 9.46 -12.40 -2.70
N HIS A 38 8.59 -11.48 -2.30
CA HIS A 38 7.30 -11.78 -1.70
C HIS A 38 6.16 -11.05 -2.40
N GLU A 39 5.07 -11.74 -2.70
CA GLU A 39 3.86 -11.07 -3.15
C GLU A 39 3.11 -10.51 -1.94
N VAL A 40 2.80 -9.22 -1.96
CA VAL A 40 1.98 -8.55 -0.96
C VAL A 40 0.72 -8.00 -1.63
N SER A 41 -0.43 -8.25 -1.02
CA SER A 41 -1.71 -7.76 -1.53
C SER A 41 -2.60 -7.20 -0.42
N LEU A 42 -3.46 -6.27 -0.83
CA LEU A 42 -4.58 -5.76 -0.05
C LEU A 42 -5.84 -6.01 -0.86
N ASP A 43 -6.72 -6.89 -0.38
CA ASP A 43 -8.04 -7.12 -0.98
C ASP A 43 -9.10 -6.53 -0.05
N GLY A 44 -9.64 -5.38 -0.45
CA GLY A 44 -10.55 -4.59 0.40
C GLY A 44 -9.82 -4.07 1.63
N GLU A 45 -10.00 -4.77 2.76
CA GLU A 45 -9.41 -4.41 4.05
C GLU A 45 -8.43 -5.48 4.56
N THR A 46 -8.29 -6.59 3.85
CA THR A 46 -7.49 -7.73 4.28
C THR A 46 -6.11 -7.72 3.61
N TRP A 47 -5.08 -7.62 4.43
CA TRP A 47 -3.70 -7.83 3.98
C TRP A 47 -3.40 -9.30 3.77
N ARG A 48 -2.54 -9.58 2.79
CA ARG A 48 -1.87 -10.86 2.60
C ARG A 48 -0.42 -10.62 2.21
N CYS A 49 0.46 -11.47 2.70
CA CYS A 49 1.84 -11.55 2.22
C CYS A 49 2.20 -13.03 2.08
N SER A 50 2.96 -13.37 1.04
CA SER A 50 3.42 -14.74 0.79
C SER A 50 4.57 -15.20 1.70
N CYS A 51 5.08 -14.35 2.60
CA CYS A 51 6.14 -14.75 3.51
C CYS A 51 5.62 -15.61 4.67
N ASP A 52 6.45 -16.56 5.13
CA ASP A 52 6.08 -17.51 6.18
C ASP A 52 5.71 -16.83 7.50
N PHE A 53 6.36 -15.70 7.82
CA PHE A 53 6.06 -14.94 9.02
C PHE A 53 4.61 -14.42 9.02
N PHE A 54 4.10 -13.98 7.87
CA PHE A 54 2.73 -13.48 7.77
C PHE A 54 1.69 -14.57 8.08
N VAL A 55 1.95 -15.82 7.68
CA VAL A 55 1.02 -16.94 7.92
C VAL A 55 0.80 -17.18 9.42
N GLY A 56 1.85 -17.01 10.23
CA GLY A 56 1.77 -17.21 11.68
C GLY A 56 1.17 -16.03 12.44
N TRP A 57 1.39 -14.80 11.97
CA TRP A 57 1.13 -13.59 12.76
C TRP A 57 0.07 -12.65 12.16
N GLY A 58 -0.32 -12.84 10.90
CA GLY A 58 -1.24 -11.93 10.20
C GLY A 58 -0.64 -10.55 9.88
N ALA A 59 0.65 -10.35 10.17
CA ALA A 59 1.43 -9.15 9.86
C ALA A 59 2.89 -9.52 9.61
N CYS A 60 3.61 -8.73 8.81
CA CYS A 60 5.04 -8.89 8.57
C CYS A 60 5.70 -7.55 8.22
N ALA A 61 7.02 -7.50 8.15
CA ALA A 61 7.75 -6.29 7.78
C ALA A 61 7.27 -5.68 6.45
N HIS A 62 6.85 -6.51 5.48
CA HIS A 62 6.38 -6.05 4.17
C HIS A 62 5.03 -5.32 4.25
N THR A 63 4.02 -5.92 4.92
CA THR A 63 2.71 -5.26 5.11
C THR A 63 2.87 -4.01 5.95
N MET A 64 3.69 -4.07 7.01
CA MET A 64 4.02 -2.93 7.87
C MET A 64 4.72 -1.79 7.11
N ALA A 65 5.59 -2.10 6.14
CA ALA A 65 6.23 -1.10 5.31
C ALA A 65 5.23 -0.43 4.36
N LEU A 66 4.37 -1.21 3.69
CA LEU A 66 3.35 -0.68 2.80
C LEU A 66 2.33 0.18 3.55
N GLU A 67 1.95 -0.17 4.76
CA GLU A 67 1.06 0.68 5.58
C GLU A 67 1.67 2.05 5.86
N ARG A 68 2.97 2.10 6.18
CA ARG A 68 3.69 3.38 6.38
C ARG A 68 3.76 4.18 5.08
N ILE A 69 4.06 3.53 3.96
CA ILE A 69 4.10 4.17 2.64
C ILE A 69 2.72 4.71 2.25
N LEU A 70 1.64 4.01 2.62
CA LEU A 70 0.26 4.31 2.25
C LEU A 70 -0.52 5.01 3.36
N GLU A 71 0.17 5.54 4.38
CA GLU A 71 -0.46 6.27 5.47
C GLU A 71 -1.34 7.41 4.93
N GLY A 72 -2.59 7.45 5.41
CA GLY A 72 -3.62 8.40 4.98
C GLY A 72 -4.29 8.07 3.63
N MET A 73 -3.86 7.02 2.94
CA MET A 73 -4.41 6.61 1.63
C MET A 73 -5.15 5.25 1.69
N LEU A 74 -5.04 4.52 2.79
CA LEU A 74 -5.78 3.29 3.06
C LEU A 74 -7.14 3.56 3.73
N PRO A 75 -8.12 2.65 3.59
CA PRO A 75 -9.33 2.67 4.40
C PRO A 75 -9.01 2.63 5.90
N ARG A 76 -9.76 3.36 6.73
CA ARG A 76 -9.52 3.45 8.18
C ARG A 76 -9.58 2.07 8.88
N SER A 77 -10.45 1.21 8.41
CA SER A 77 -10.67 -0.16 8.85
C SER A 77 -9.43 -1.05 8.70
N THR A 78 -8.66 -0.89 7.62
CA THR A 78 -7.42 -1.63 7.37
C THR A 78 -6.38 -1.40 8.46
N LEU A 79 -6.31 -0.19 9.03
CA LEU A 79 -5.35 0.16 10.08
C LEU A 79 -5.68 -0.47 11.44
N LEU A 80 -6.95 -0.77 11.71
CA LEU A 80 -7.39 -1.34 13.00
C LEU A 80 -7.10 -2.85 13.08
N GLN A 81 -7.13 -3.56 11.95
CA GLN A 81 -7.10 -5.01 11.91
C GLN A 81 -5.77 -5.63 12.35
N GLN A 82 -4.64 -4.93 12.14
CA GLN A 82 -3.32 -5.42 12.58
C GLN A 82 -3.00 -5.07 14.04
N SER A 83 -3.53 -3.94 14.54
CA SER A 83 -3.35 -3.57 15.96
C SER A 83 -3.94 -4.61 16.93
N ALA A 84 -5.03 -5.26 16.50
CA ALA A 84 -5.67 -6.35 17.26
C ALA A 84 -4.87 -7.67 17.24
N GLN A 85 -3.88 -7.81 16.36
CA GLN A 85 -3.08 -9.04 16.20
C GLN A 85 -1.68 -8.96 16.83
N ALA A 86 -1.30 -7.78 17.34
CA ALA A 86 -0.02 -7.52 18.00
C ALA A 86 -0.09 -7.44 19.54
N SER A 87 -1.24 -7.84 20.13
CA SER A 87 -1.48 -7.92 21.59
C SER A 87 -1.64 -9.36 22.03
#